data_AF-A0A7C4B0N6-F1
#
_entry.id   AF-A0A7C4B0N6-F1
#
_cell.length_a   1.000
_cell.length_b   1.000
_cell.length_c   1.000
_cell.angle_alpha   90.00
_cell.angle_beta   90.00
_cell.angle_gamma   90.00
#
_symmetry.space_group_name_H-M   'P 1'
#
loop_
_entity.id
_entity.type
_entity.pdbx_description
1 polymer ?
#
loop_
_entity_poly.entity_id
_entity_poly.type
_entity_poly.pdbx_seq_one_letter_code
_entity_poly.pdbx_strand_id
1 'polypeptide(L)'
;MKDSGKVLLKVISVIFIIFGVIAVIASLIALFTLSGLGTAWVVATIILLISSLIELIIGIIGYKKSADPGESNFFIVTGFVLGILMLISIVMSFSVWNLIGFILPVLYIIGGYMLRSAQNE
;
A
#
# COMPACT_ATOMS: atom_id res chain seq x y z
N MET A 1 -0.29 -6.74 24.47
CA MET A 1 -0.54 -5.81 23.33
C MET A 1 0.73 -5.46 22.53
N LYS A 2 1.96 -5.54 23.09
CA LYS A 2 3.24 -5.26 22.39
C LYS A 2 3.45 -6.02 21.06
N ASP A 3 3.06 -7.30 20.98
CA ASP A 3 3.22 -8.08 19.72
C ASP A 3 2.11 -7.84 18.69
N SER A 4 0.96 -7.30 19.12
CA SER A 4 -0.19 -7.10 18.24
C SER A 4 0.11 -6.07 17.14
N GLY A 5 0.87 -5.02 17.46
CA GLY A 5 1.29 -4.00 16.47
C GLY A 5 2.23 -4.57 15.41
N LYS A 6 3.20 -5.39 15.81
CA LYS A 6 4.14 -6.07 14.89
C LYS A 6 3.41 -7.04 13.96
N VAL A 7 2.52 -7.86 14.52
CA VAL A 7 1.74 -8.84 13.75
C VAL A 7 0.81 -8.11 12.77
N LEU A 8 0.13 -7.06 13.21
CA LEU A 8 -0.73 -6.24 12.36
C LEU A 8 0.04 -5.65 11.17
N LEU A 9 1.19 -5.00 11.43
CA LEU A 9 2.03 -4.41 10.38
C LEU A 9 2.59 -5.46 9.42
N LYS A 10 2.95 -6.66 9.91
CA LYS A 10 3.35 -7.78 9.03
C LYS A 10 2.21 -8.20 8.12
N VAL A 11 1.01 -8.40 8.65
CA VAL A 11 -0.16 -8.81 7.86
C VAL A 11 -0.47 -7.77 6.78
N ILE A 12 -0.51 -6.48 7.14
CA ILE A 12 -0.82 -5.42 6.16
C ILE A 12 0.27 -5.31 5.10
N SER A 13 1.54 -5.43 5.48
CA SER A 13 2.65 -5.40 4.53
C SER A 13 2.61 -6.59 3.56
N VAL A 14 2.25 -7.78 4.04
CA VAL A 14 2.01 -8.95 3.18
C VAL A 14 0.84 -8.72 2.23
N ILE A 15 -0.25 -8.08 2.70
CA ILE A 15 -1.37 -7.70 1.84
C ILE A 15 -0.92 -6.78 0.71
N PHE A 16 -0.11 -5.74 1.00
CA PHE A 16 0.47 -4.87 -0.03
C PHE A 16 1.34 -5.63 -1.04
N ILE A 17 2.15 -6.59 -0.59
CA ILE A 17 2.95 -7.43 -1.50
C ILE A 17 2.03 -8.23 -2.43
N ILE A 18 0.98 -8.87 -1.89
CA ILE A 18 0.05 -9.69 -2.69
C ILE A 18 -0.67 -8.82 -3.73
N PHE A 19 -1.21 -7.67 -3.33
CA PHE A 19 -1.87 -6.74 -4.26
C PHE A 19 -0.89 -6.20 -5.31
N GLY A 20 0.33 -5.83 -4.91
CA GLY A 20 1.38 -5.37 -5.83
C GLY A 20 1.74 -6.45 -6.86
N VAL A 21 1.91 -7.70 -6.46
CA VAL A 21 2.18 -8.82 -7.39
C VAL A 21 1.02 -9.03 -8.36
N ILE A 22 -0.22 -9.03 -7.87
CA ILE A 22 -1.41 -9.18 -8.72
C ILE A 22 -1.49 -8.02 -9.72
N ALA A 23 -1.26 -6.79 -9.28
CA ALA A 23 -1.27 -5.61 -10.13
C ALA A 23 -0.15 -5.65 -11.20
N VAL A 24 1.07 -6.09 -10.84
CA VAL A 24 2.15 -6.31 -11.81
C VAL A 24 1.72 -7.33 -12.86
N ILE A 25 1.22 -8.50 -12.45
CA ILE A 25 0.76 -9.53 -13.38
C ILE A 25 -0.34 -9.00 -14.30
N ALA A 26 -1.35 -8.32 -13.75
CA ALA A 26 -2.44 -7.73 -14.51
C ALA A 26 -1.93 -6.68 -15.53
N SER A 27 -1.00 -5.83 -15.11
CA SER A 27 -0.40 -4.81 -15.98
C SER A 27 0.43 -5.41 -17.12
N LEU A 28 1.16 -6.50 -16.87
CA LEU A 28 1.90 -7.23 -17.91
C LEU A 28 0.93 -7.87 -18.91
N ILE A 29 -0.12 -8.55 -18.44
CA ILE A 29 -1.16 -9.11 -19.32
C ILE A 29 -1.82 -8.02 -20.16
N ALA A 30 -2.12 -6.86 -19.55
CA ALA A 30 -2.64 -5.72 -20.28
C ALA A 30 -1.67 -5.29 -21.40
N LEU A 31 -0.38 -5.15 -21.13
CA LEU A 31 0.64 -4.81 -22.13
C LEU A 31 0.73 -5.81 -23.29
N PHE A 32 0.50 -7.11 -23.06
CA PHE A 32 0.53 -8.13 -24.12
C PHE A 32 -0.78 -8.21 -24.93
N THR A 33 -1.90 -7.79 -24.35
CA THR A 33 -3.22 -7.77 -25.00
C THR A 33 -3.50 -6.44 -25.73
N LEU A 34 -2.52 -5.54 -25.74
CA LEU A 34 -2.61 -4.16 -26.22
C LEU A 34 -2.69 -4.01 -27.76
N SER A 35 -3.00 -5.06 -28.51
CA SER A 35 -3.17 -4.99 -29.96
C SER A 35 -4.39 -4.13 -30.30
N GLY A 36 -4.16 -2.85 -30.57
CA GLY A 36 -5.17 -1.90 -31.07
C GLY A 36 -5.74 -0.92 -30.05
N LEU A 37 -5.24 -0.90 -28.81
CA LEU A 37 -5.67 0.08 -27.80
C LEU A 37 -4.89 1.40 -27.97
N GLY A 38 -5.61 2.53 -27.91
CA GLY A 38 -5.04 3.87 -28.10
C GLY A 38 -3.98 4.26 -27.06
N THR A 39 -3.17 5.27 -27.37
CA THR A 39 -2.04 5.76 -26.55
C THR A 39 -2.40 6.04 -25.08
N ALA A 40 -3.63 6.47 -24.80
CA ALA A 40 -4.11 6.69 -23.44
C ALA A 40 -4.10 5.41 -22.57
N TRP A 41 -4.41 4.25 -23.15
CA TRP A 41 -4.38 2.97 -22.43
C TRP A 41 -2.97 2.51 -22.11
N VAL A 42 -2.02 2.76 -23.02
CA VAL A 42 -0.59 2.52 -22.79
C VAL A 42 -0.12 3.32 -21.58
N VAL A 43 -0.44 4.62 -21.56
CA VAL A 43 -0.05 5.53 -20.46
C VAL A 43 -0.67 5.09 -19.14
N ALA A 44 -1.96 4.75 -19.12
CA ALA A 44 -2.62 4.25 -17.90
C ALA A 44 -1.98 2.96 -17.38
N THR A 45 -1.61 2.04 -18.27
CA THR A 45 -0.98 0.76 -17.89
C THR A 45 0.43 0.97 -17.34
N ILE A 46 1.21 1.90 -17.91
CA ILE A 46 2.53 2.26 -17.39
C ILE A 46 2.43 2.88 -16.00
N ILE A 47 1.46 3.80 -15.80
CA ILE A 47 1.22 4.40 -14.48
C ILE A 47 0.87 3.31 -13.46
N LEU A 48 -0.04 2.39 -13.83
CA LEU A 48 -0.44 1.28 -12.96
C LEU A 48 0.76 0.37 -12.62
N LEU A 49 1.61 0.06 -13.60
CA LEU A 49 2.85 -0.70 -13.37
C LEU A 49 3.75 0.01 -12.35
N ILE A 50 4.00 1.32 -12.53
CA ILE A 50 4.84 2.11 -11.61
C ILE A 50 4.23 2.09 -10.20
N SER A 51 2.92 2.35 -10.06
CA SER A 51 2.23 2.30 -8.78
C SER A 51 2.34 0.93 -8.11
N SER A 52 2.19 -0.16 -8.87
CA SER A 52 2.31 -1.52 -8.34
C SER A 52 3.72 -1.85 -7.83
N LEU A 53 4.75 -1.33 -8.49
CA LEU A 53 6.13 -1.48 -8.02
C LEU A 53 6.38 -0.71 -6.73
N ILE A 54 5.82 0.50 -6.61
CA ILE A 54 5.91 1.30 -5.38
C ILE A 54 5.23 0.56 -4.22
N GLU A 55 4.02 0.03 -4.43
CA GLU A 55 3.31 -0.77 -3.41
C GLU A 55 4.10 -2.01 -2.99
N LEU A 56 4.71 -2.70 -3.95
CA LEU A 56 5.55 -3.86 -3.68
C LEU A 56 6.78 -3.50 -2.84
N ILE A 57 7.46 -2.40 -3.19
CA ILE A 57 8.61 -1.89 -2.43
C ILE A 57 8.20 -1.50 -1.01
N ILE A 58 7.10 -0.76 -0.86
CA ILE A 58 6.55 -0.38 0.45
C ILE A 58 6.20 -1.63 1.27
N GLY A 59 5.56 -2.63 0.65
CA GLY A 59 5.22 -3.89 1.30
C GLY A 59 6.46 -4.66 1.78
N ILE A 60 7.50 -4.79 0.95
CA ILE A 60 8.74 -5.48 1.33
C ILE A 60 9.48 -4.73 2.45
N ILE A 61 9.62 -3.41 2.32
CA ILE A 61 10.28 -2.58 3.33
C ILE A 61 9.48 -2.61 4.64
N GLY A 62 8.16 -2.46 4.56
CA GLY A 62 7.26 -2.53 5.71
C GLY A 62 7.31 -3.90 6.40
N TYR A 63 7.36 -4.99 5.65
CA TYR A 63 7.49 -6.32 6.23
C TYR A 63 8.79 -6.46 7.04
N LYS A 64 9.91 -5.98 6.50
CA LYS A 64 11.20 -5.98 7.22
C LYS A 64 11.20 -5.04 8.43
N LYS A 65 10.75 -3.81 8.26
CA LYS A 65 10.75 -2.78 9.32
C LYS A 65 9.74 -3.05 10.44
N SER A 66 8.73 -3.89 10.21
CA SER A 66 7.71 -4.22 11.23
C SER A 66 8.28 -4.94 12.45
N ALA A 67 9.49 -5.50 12.35
CA ALA A 67 10.17 -6.15 13.46
C ALA A 67 10.83 -5.16 14.43
N ASP A 68 11.13 -3.94 13.98
CA ASP A 68 11.88 -2.93 14.74
C ASP A 68 10.97 -1.77 15.19
N PRO A 69 10.76 -1.61 16.51
CA PRO A 69 9.99 -0.49 17.06
C PRO A 69 10.50 0.91 16.68
N GLY A 70 11.82 1.05 16.46
CA GLY A 70 12.46 2.32 16.06
C GLY A 70 12.02 2.84 14.69
N GLU A 71 11.45 1.97 13.86
CA GLU A 71 10.96 2.28 12.52
C GLU A 71 9.47 2.63 12.48
N SER A 72 8.83 2.84 13.63
CA SER A 72 7.41 3.21 13.72
C SER A 72 7.02 4.43 12.89
N ASN A 73 7.91 5.43 12.78
CA ASN A 73 7.72 6.61 11.95
C ASN A 73 7.54 6.27 10.45
N PHE A 74 8.22 5.23 9.94
CA PHE A 74 8.06 4.81 8.55
C PHE A 74 6.59 4.43 8.26
N PHE A 75 5.96 3.65 9.15
CA PHE A 75 4.57 3.20 8.98
C PHE A 75 3.57 4.35 9.10
N ILE A 76 3.78 5.25 10.08
CA ILE A 76 2.91 6.41 10.29
C ILE A 76 2.98 7.34 9.07
N VAL A 77 4.18 7.73 8.64
CA VAL A 77 4.37 8.65 7.50
C VAL A 77 3.86 8.01 6.22
N THR A 78 4.21 6.75 5.95
CA THR A 78 3.74 6.05 4.75
C THR A 78 2.22 5.92 4.75
N GLY A 79 1.62 5.59 5.88
CA GLY A 79 0.17 5.52 6.02
C GLY A 79 -0.52 6.87 5.79
N PHE A 80 0.05 7.98 6.28
CA PHE A 80 -0.47 9.32 5.98
C PHE A 80 -0.34 9.68 4.50
N VAL A 81 0.81 9.43 3.87
CA VAL A 81 1.03 9.72 2.45
C VAL A 81 0.04 8.94 1.58
N LEU A 82 -0.07 7.62 1.80
CA LEU A 82 -1.01 6.77 1.06
C LEU A 82 -2.47 7.17 1.37
N GLY A 83 -2.78 7.49 2.61
CA GLY A 83 -4.11 7.91 3.03
C GLY A 83 -4.56 9.21 2.36
N ILE A 84 -3.69 10.22 2.28
CA ILE A 84 -4.00 11.48 1.59
C ILE A 84 -4.21 11.25 0.09
N LEU A 85 -3.35 10.46 -0.56
CA LEU A 85 -3.51 10.12 -1.98
C LEU A 85 -4.85 9.44 -2.24
N MET A 86 -5.24 8.48 -1.40
CA MET A 86 -6.54 7.79 -1.53
C MET A 86 -7.73 8.70 -1.21
N LEU A 87 -7.60 9.63 -0.25
CA LEU A 87 -8.64 10.61 0.05
C LEU A 87 -8.93 11.51 -1.16
N ILE A 88 -7.89 11.97 -1.87
CA ILE A 88 -8.06 12.74 -3.10
C ILE A 88 -8.84 11.92 -4.13
N SER A 89 -8.48 10.63 -4.31
CA SER A 89 -9.20 9.74 -5.22
C SER A 89 -10.67 9.52 -4.82
N ILE A 90 -10.98 9.38 -3.52
CA ILE A 90 -12.35 9.23 -3.02
C ILE A 90 -13.19 10.48 -3.27
N VAL A 91 -12.63 11.67 -3.02
CA VAL A 91 -13.32 12.96 -3.25
C VAL A 91 -13.60 13.17 -4.74
N MET A 92 -12.66 12.78 -5.61
CA MET A 92 -12.81 12.88 -7.07
C MET A 92 -13.78 11.84 -7.64
N SER A 93 -13.82 10.64 -7.07
CA SER A 93 -14.67 9.54 -7.51
C SER A 93 -15.03 8.64 -6.34
N PHE A 94 -16.21 8.90 -5.76
CA PHE A 94 -16.68 8.15 -4.61
C PHE A 94 -17.08 6.73 -5.02
N SER A 95 -16.44 5.74 -4.39
CA SER A 95 -16.75 4.32 -4.58
C SER A 95 -16.51 3.58 -3.27
N VAL A 96 -17.40 2.64 -2.95
CA VAL A 96 -17.27 1.78 -1.76
C VAL A 96 -15.96 0.98 -1.82
N TRP A 97 -15.52 0.61 -3.02
CA TRP A 97 -14.22 -0.06 -3.24
C TRP A 97 -13.03 0.81 -2.82
N ASN A 98 -13.10 2.11 -3.07
CA ASN A 98 -12.05 3.05 -2.66
C ASN A 98 -12.02 3.23 -1.13
N LEU A 99 -13.19 3.16 -0.47
CA LEU A 99 -13.30 3.19 0.99
C LEU A 99 -12.66 1.97 1.65
N ILE A 100 -12.87 0.78 1.06
CA ILE A 100 -12.23 -0.45 1.54
C ILE A 100 -10.72 -0.35 1.38
N GLY A 101 -10.24 0.15 0.25
CA GLY A 101 -8.80 0.38 0.03
C GLY A 101 -8.19 1.34 1.05
N PHE A 102 -8.93 2.36 1.47
CA PHE A 102 -8.49 3.34 2.48
C PHE A 102 -8.23 2.74 3.87
N ILE A 103 -8.77 1.55 4.17
CA ILE A 103 -8.53 0.89 5.45
C ILE A 103 -7.06 0.50 5.63
N LEU A 104 -6.34 0.17 4.54
CA LEU A 104 -4.94 -0.24 4.60
C LEU A 104 -4.02 0.89 5.12
N PRO A 105 -4.08 2.12 4.57
CA PRO A 105 -3.37 3.27 5.14
C PRO A 105 -3.70 3.52 6.62
N VAL A 106 -4.98 3.45 7.00
CA VAL A 106 -5.42 3.66 8.38
C VAL A 106 -4.81 2.62 9.32
N LEU A 107 -4.83 1.35 8.91
CA LEU A 107 -4.22 0.25 9.67
C LEU A 107 -2.69 0.39 9.75
N TYR A 108 -2.04 0.95 8.73
CA TYR A 108 -0.61 1.31 8.76
C TYR A 108 -0.32 2.38 9.83
N ILE A 109 -1.16 3.42 9.92
CA ILE A 109 -1.04 4.47 10.93
C ILE A 109 -1.26 3.89 12.33
N ILE A 110 -2.34 3.13 12.54
CA ILE A 110 -2.65 2.52 13.84
C ILE A 110 -1.55 1.55 14.26
N GLY A 111 -1.13 0.65 13.36
CA GLY A 111 -0.04 -0.28 13.59
C GLY A 111 1.28 0.44 13.91
N GLY A 112 1.56 1.57 13.25
CA GLY A 112 2.70 2.43 13.53
C GLY A 112 2.66 3.04 14.93
N TYR A 113 1.51 3.56 15.38
CA TYR A 113 1.36 4.06 16.75
C TYR A 113 1.50 2.95 17.80
N MET A 114 0.93 1.76 17.55
CA MET A 114 1.08 0.59 18.43
C MET A 114 2.54 0.11 18.50
N LEU A 115 3.28 0.20 17.40
CA LEU A 115 4.69 -0.13 17.34
C LEU A 115 5.54 0.91 18.10
N ARG A 116 5.20 2.20 18.00
CA ARG A 116 5.85 3.29 18.74
C ARG A 116 5.62 3.19 20.25
N SER A 117 4.41 2.84 20.68
CA SER A 117 4.15 2.65 22.12
C SER A 117 4.96 1.48 22.70
N ALA A 118 5.22 0.43 21.90
CA ALA A 118 6.07 -0.68 22.31
C ALA A 118 7.56 -0.31 22.47
N GLN A 119 8.01 0.82 21.89
CA GLN A 119 9.37 1.35 22.02
C GLN A 119 9.55 2.18 23.31
N ASN A 120 8.48 2.84 23.76
CA ASN A 120 8.52 3.78 24.90
C ASN A 120 8.25 3.11 26.26
N GLU A 121 7.92 1.81 26.27
CA GLU A 121 7.81 0.94 27.45
C GLU A 121 9.02 0.01 27.55
#